data_AF-A0A061NYZ4-F1
#
_entry.id   AF-A0A061NYZ4-F1
#
_cell.length_a   1.000
_cell.length_b   1.000
_cell.length_c   1.000
_cell.angle_alpha   90.00
_cell.angle_beta   90.00
_cell.angle_gamma   90.00
#
_symmetry.space_group_name_H-M   'P 1'
#
loop_
_entity.id
_entity.type
_entity.pdbx_description
1 polymer ?
#
loop_
_entity_poly.entity_id
_entity_poly.type
_entity_poly.pdbx_seq_one_letter_code
_entity_poly.pdbx_strand_id
1 'polypeptide(L)'
;MDKRNEALIDLLYQCADDDLLVSFRGSEWLGLAPHIEADVAFSSITQNTMGHAVYFYHLLQDLGEGDVDVLAHERPSVKRRNAVYLEKRNGDGQYDEDPYFDWALAVVRGYFYETYKRVKLISFTNSSYEPLATCAKRILPEQRYHLAYWEEWMKQLQQSSPTAKEKIRTRIEEAWSLSLDLVDFGQYEQTLLIEGYINDPNELKQQWLSELQSKVKDLPTRPLEQVKNGRNGEHTKDLDDALTTLSEVYRTDPVAQW
;
A
#
# COMPACT_ATOMS: atom_id res chain seq x y z
N MET A 1 -20.79 -17.25 3.24
CA MET A 1 -20.05 -17.61 4.48
C MET A 1 -20.69 -16.84 5.63
N ASP A 2 -20.21 -16.97 6.86
CA ASP A 2 -20.55 -16.02 7.92
C ASP A 2 -20.07 -14.62 7.50
N LYS A 3 -20.93 -13.59 7.59
CA LYS A 3 -20.61 -12.20 7.20
C LYS A 3 -19.39 -11.66 7.95
N ARG A 4 -19.17 -12.12 9.18
CA ARG A 4 -17.97 -11.85 9.97
C ARG A 4 -16.70 -12.36 9.28
N ASN A 5 -16.74 -13.59 8.77
CA ASN A 5 -15.59 -14.21 8.11
C ASN A 5 -15.29 -13.53 6.78
N GLU A 6 -16.33 -13.17 6.01
CA GLU A 6 -16.17 -12.42 4.76
C GLU A 6 -15.53 -11.06 5.00
N ALA A 7 -15.93 -10.35 6.07
CA ALA A 7 -15.32 -9.08 6.44
C ALA A 7 -13.83 -9.23 6.81
N LEU A 8 -13.48 -10.23 7.62
CA LEU A 8 -12.09 -10.51 7.99
C LEU A 8 -11.23 -10.85 6.77
N ILE A 9 -11.72 -11.73 5.89
CA ILE A 9 -11.03 -12.12 4.66
C ILE A 9 -10.80 -10.89 3.77
N ASP A 10 -11.82 -10.05 3.58
CA ASP A 10 -11.68 -8.84 2.77
C ASP A 10 -10.63 -7.88 3.37
N LEU A 11 -10.65 -7.64 4.69
CA LEU A 11 -9.61 -6.84 5.37
C LEU A 11 -8.19 -7.39 5.17
N LEU A 12 -8.03 -8.71 5.24
CA LEU A 12 -6.71 -9.33 5.03
C LEU A 12 -6.26 -9.21 3.58
N TYR A 13 -7.18 -9.32 2.60
CA TYR A 13 -6.87 -9.03 1.20
C TYR A 13 -6.48 -7.57 0.99
N GLN A 14 -7.17 -6.61 1.61
CA GLN A 14 -6.80 -5.20 1.53
C GLN A 14 -5.36 -4.97 2.01
N CYS A 15 -4.97 -5.58 3.13
CA CYS A 15 -3.60 -5.49 3.65
C CYS A 15 -2.57 -6.19 2.74
N ALA A 16 -2.86 -7.41 2.30
CA ALA A 16 -1.95 -8.19 1.46
C ALA A 16 -1.75 -7.54 0.08
N ASP A 17 -2.82 -7.06 -0.54
CA ASP A 17 -2.77 -6.43 -1.86
C ASP A 17 -2.11 -5.05 -1.80
N ASP A 18 -2.38 -4.23 -0.77
CA ASP A 18 -1.68 -2.95 -0.59
C ASP A 18 -0.16 -3.18 -0.53
N ASP A 19 0.29 -4.11 0.31
CA ASP A 19 1.71 -4.40 0.51
C ASP A 19 2.35 -5.01 -0.75
N LEU A 20 1.68 -5.97 -1.39
CA LEU A 20 2.17 -6.60 -2.61
C LEU A 20 2.38 -5.56 -3.71
N LEU A 21 1.40 -4.67 -3.94
CA LEU A 21 1.47 -3.72 -5.05
C LEU A 21 2.46 -2.60 -4.78
N VAL A 22 2.52 -2.05 -3.55
CA VAL A 22 3.56 -1.07 -3.21
C VAL A 22 4.95 -1.68 -3.32
N SER A 23 5.14 -2.93 -2.92
CA SER A 23 6.43 -3.61 -3.05
C SER A 23 6.79 -3.93 -4.50
N PHE A 24 5.83 -4.35 -5.32
CA PHE A 24 6.06 -4.52 -6.75
C PHE A 24 6.53 -3.21 -7.39
N ARG A 25 5.79 -2.11 -7.14
CA ARG A 25 6.18 -0.78 -7.62
C ARG A 25 7.49 -0.29 -7.03
N GLY A 26 7.83 -0.68 -5.81
CA GLY A 26 9.13 -0.42 -5.20
C GLY A 26 10.26 -1.17 -5.89
N SER A 27 10.04 -2.42 -6.30
CA SER A 27 11.06 -3.26 -6.94
C SER A 27 11.50 -2.73 -8.30
N GLU A 28 10.60 -2.05 -9.02
CA GLU A 28 10.90 -1.37 -10.28
C GLU A 28 11.98 -0.28 -10.11
N TRP A 29 12.19 0.27 -8.91
CA TRP A 29 13.17 1.33 -8.65
C TRP A 29 14.61 0.84 -8.45
N LEU A 30 14.85 -0.46 -8.40
CA LEU A 30 16.19 -1.01 -8.14
C LEU A 30 17.19 -0.52 -9.20
N GLY A 31 18.23 0.19 -8.76
CA GLY A 31 19.24 0.80 -9.64
C GLY A 31 18.83 2.15 -10.25
N LEU A 32 17.63 2.65 -9.95
CA LEU A 32 17.03 3.85 -10.57
C LEU A 32 16.70 4.95 -9.56
N ALA A 33 16.93 4.73 -8.25
CA ALA A 33 16.73 5.76 -7.25
C ALA A 33 17.73 6.93 -7.44
N PRO A 34 17.45 8.15 -6.92
CA PRO A 34 18.27 9.33 -7.20
C PRO A 34 19.74 9.22 -6.77
N HIS A 35 20.04 8.36 -5.79
CA HIS A 35 21.38 8.04 -5.33
C HIS A 35 21.42 6.67 -4.63
N ILE A 36 22.63 6.14 -4.43
CA ILE A 36 22.85 4.76 -3.96
C ILE A 36 22.23 4.50 -2.58
N GLU A 37 22.33 5.44 -1.65
CA GLU A 37 21.74 5.27 -0.31
C GLU A 37 20.21 5.22 -0.36
N ALA A 38 19.59 6.00 -1.27
CA ALA A 38 18.15 5.94 -1.50
C ALA A 38 17.75 4.59 -2.09
N ASP A 39 18.56 4.06 -3.00
CA ASP A 39 18.34 2.75 -3.63
C ASP A 39 18.38 1.61 -2.61
N VAL A 40 19.43 1.58 -1.78
CA VAL A 40 19.59 0.56 -0.73
C VAL A 40 18.47 0.66 0.30
N ALA A 41 18.13 1.86 0.76
CA ALA A 41 17.07 2.06 1.73
C ALA A 41 15.70 1.67 1.16
N PHE A 42 15.38 2.10 -0.06
CA PHE A 42 14.10 1.78 -0.69
C PHE A 42 13.99 0.29 -1.04
N SER A 43 15.07 -0.34 -1.49
CA SER A 43 15.12 -1.78 -1.71
C SER A 43 14.87 -2.57 -0.42
N SER A 44 15.45 -2.14 0.72
CA SER A 44 15.18 -2.74 2.03
C SER A 44 13.70 -2.61 2.42
N ILE A 45 13.14 -1.39 2.34
CA ILE A 45 11.72 -1.14 2.65
C ILE A 45 10.81 -2.00 1.77
N THR A 46 11.14 -2.09 0.48
CA THR A 46 10.40 -2.90 -0.50
C THR A 46 10.41 -4.38 -0.14
N GLN A 47 11.58 -4.93 0.22
CA GLN A 47 11.73 -6.32 0.63
C GLN A 47 10.95 -6.62 1.91
N ASN A 48 11.07 -5.77 2.94
CA ASN A 48 10.32 -5.91 4.18
C ASN A 48 8.80 -5.88 3.93
N THR A 49 8.35 -4.93 3.10
CA THR A 49 6.94 -4.78 2.75
C THR A 49 6.41 -5.96 1.95
N MET A 50 7.22 -6.60 1.11
CA MET A 50 6.85 -7.84 0.43
C MET A 50 6.67 -8.98 1.44
N GLY A 51 7.57 -9.08 2.43
CA GLY A 51 7.43 -10.03 3.54
C GLY A 51 6.16 -9.80 4.36
N HIS A 52 5.72 -8.54 4.51
CA HIS A 52 4.44 -8.21 5.16
C HIS A 52 3.24 -8.71 4.34
N ALA A 53 3.24 -8.55 3.01
CA ALA A 53 2.23 -9.12 2.14
C ALA A 53 2.11 -10.64 2.34
N VAL A 54 3.24 -11.34 2.38
CA VAL A 54 3.31 -12.80 2.59
C VAL A 54 2.69 -13.19 3.93
N TYR A 55 2.91 -12.44 5.03
CA TYR A 55 2.23 -12.73 6.29
C TYR A 55 0.70 -12.65 6.17
N PHE A 56 0.18 -11.61 5.51
CA PHE A 56 -1.26 -11.48 5.32
C PHE A 56 -1.84 -12.55 4.41
N TYR A 57 -1.12 -12.96 3.36
CA TYR A 57 -1.52 -14.09 2.52
C TYR A 57 -1.53 -15.42 3.28
N HIS A 58 -0.59 -15.66 4.17
CA HIS A 58 -0.64 -16.85 5.03
C HIS A 58 -1.88 -16.85 5.94
N LEU A 59 -2.26 -15.69 6.50
CA LEU A 59 -3.52 -15.59 7.27
C LEU A 59 -4.74 -15.91 6.42
N LEU A 60 -4.76 -15.51 5.14
CA LEU A 60 -5.83 -15.87 4.19
C LEU A 60 -5.83 -17.37 3.88
N GLN A 61 -4.65 -17.97 3.69
CA GLN A 61 -4.51 -19.41 3.49
C GLN A 61 -5.03 -20.20 4.70
N ASP A 62 -4.71 -19.77 5.92
CA ASP A 62 -5.20 -20.40 7.16
C ASP A 62 -6.73 -20.32 7.30
N LEU A 63 -7.35 -19.32 6.68
CA LEU A 63 -8.82 -19.16 6.59
C LEU A 63 -9.43 -19.95 5.43
N GLY A 64 -8.62 -20.64 4.62
CA GLY A 64 -9.06 -21.51 3.54
C GLY A 64 -9.23 -20.86 2.18
N GLU A 65 -8.69 -19.65 1.96
CA GLU A 65 -8.79 -18.94 0.68
C GLU A 65 -7.93 -19.55 -0.44
N GLY A 66 -6.98 -20.41 -0.09
CA GLY A 66 -6.10 -21.11 -1.04
C GLY A 66 -4.62 -20.88 -0.76
N ASP A 67 -3.79 -21.46 -1.61
CA ASP A 67 -2.33 -21.36 -1.53
C ASP A 67 -1.83 -19.93 -1.72
N VAL A 68 -0.83 -19.52 -0.94
CA VAL A 68 -0.28 -18.15 -0.95
C VAL A 68 0.17 -17.71 -2.36
N ASP A 69 0.84 -18.57 -3.12
CA ASP A 69 1.36 -18.19 -4.43
C ASP A 69 0.20 -18.00 -5.43
N VAL A 70 -0.82 -18.86 -5.35
CA VAL A 70 -2.05 -18.70 -6.14
C VAL A 70 -2.76 -17.39 -5.80
N LEU A 71 -2.86 -17.07 -4.50
CA LEU A 71 -3.47 -15.82 -4.03
C LEU A 71 -2.68 -14.58 -4.51
N ALA A 72 -1.36 -14.67 -4.58
CA ALA A 72 -0.50 -13.57 -5.00
C ALA A 72 -0.41 -13.41 -6.53
N HIS A 73 -0.38 -14.50 -7.30
CA HIS A 73 -0.07 -14.47 -8.74
C HIS A 73 -1.28 -14.66 -9.67
N GLU A 74 -2.31 -15.42 -9.26
CA GLU A 74 -3.41 -15.78 -10.17
C GLU A 74 -4.64 -14.88 -10.06
N ARG A 75 -4.79 -14.11 -8.97
CA ARG A 75 -5.99 -13.27 -8.77
C ARG A 75 -6.02 -12.11 -9.78
N PRO A 76 -7.10 -11.99 -10.59
CA PRO A 76 -7.28 -10.87 -11.53
C PRO A 76 -7.58 -9.57 -10.78
N SER A 77 -7.44 -8.43 -11.46
CA SER A 77 -7.65 -7.08 -10.90
C SER A 77 -8.98 -6.93 -10.17
N VAL A 78 -10.09 -7.46 -10.70
CA VAL A 78 -11.42 -7.36 -10.06
C VAL A 78 -11.51 -8.04 -8.69
N LYS A 79 -10.59 -8.96 -8.40
CA LYS A 79 -10.48 -9.67 -7.10
C LYS A 79 -9.43 -9.04 -6.19
N ARG A 80 -8.70 -8.01 -6.64
CA ARG A 80 -7.76 -7.26 -5.82
C ARG A 80 -8.49 -6.26 -4.95
N ARG A 81 -7.82 -5.89 -3.87
CA ARG A 81 -8.34 -4.99 -2.85
C ARG A 81 -7.37 -3.86 -2.51
N ASN A 82 -6.28 -3.68 -3.26
CA ASN A 82 -5.34 -2.58 -3.01
C ASN A 82 -6.00 -1.22 -3.26
N ALA A 83 -5.52 -0.18 -2.59
CA ALA A 83 -5.92 1.19 -2.91
C ALA A 83 -5.42 1.60 -4.31
N VAL A 84 -6.23 2.37 -5.03
CA VAL A 84 -6.00 2.77 -6.43
C VAL A 84 -4.75 3.64 -6.59
N TYR A 85 -4.37 4.42 -5.58
CA TYR A 85 -3.14 5.20 -5.68
C TYR A 85 -1.87 4.33 -5.62
N LEU A 86 -1.93 3.15 -4.99
CA LEU A 86 -0.75 2.30 -4.77
C LEU A 86 -0.32 1.53 -6.02
N GLU A 87 -1.26 1.18 -6.90
CA GLU A 87 -0.99 0.49 -8.17
C GLU A 87 -0.38 1.41 -9.24
N LYS A 88 -0.43 2.73 -9.04
CA LYS A 88 0.00 3.72 -10.04
C LYS A 88 1.45 3.47 -10.46
N ARG A 89 1.69 3.48 -11.77
CA ARG A 89 3.04 3.35 -12.36
C ARG A 89 3.98 4.45 -11.86
N ASN A 90 5.28 4.12 -11.78
CA ASN A 90 6.29 5.03 -11.22
C ASN A 90 6.58 6.29 -12.04
N GLY A 91 6.17 6.31 -13.30
CA GLY A 91 6.36 7.42 -14.24
C GLY A 91 6.18 6.93 -15.65
N ASP A 92 6.61 7.72 -16.63
CA ASP A 92 6.58 7.30 -18.04
C ASP A 92 7.69 6.26 -18.31
N GLY A 93 7.58 5.51 -19.40
CA GLY A 93 8.51 4.42 -19.71
C GLY A 93 8.30 3.13 -18.90
N GLN A 94 9.12 2.11 -19.20
CA GLN A 94 9.15 0.79 -18.54
C GLN A 94 10.53 0.55 -17.92
N TYR A 95 10.60 -0.23 -16.83
CA TYR A 95 11.83 -0.42 -16.06
C TYR A 95 12.94 -1.13 -16.85
N ASP A 96 12.57 -1.94 -17.84
CA ASP A 96 13.42 -2.79 -18.66
C ASP A 96 13.84 -2.15 -20.01
N GLU A 97 13.27 -0.99 -20.37
CA GLU A 97 13.57 -0.29 -21.62
C GLU A 97 14.14 1.11 -21.39
N ASP A 98 13.29 2.08 -21.04
CA ASP A 98 13.64 3.49 -20.86
C ASP A 98 12.87 4.07 -19.66
N PRO A 99 13.33 3.83 -18.41
CA PRO A 99 12.59 4.24 -17.24
C PRO A 99 12.64 5.76 -17.04
N TYR A 100 11.49 6.42 -17.21
CA TYR A 100 11.33 7.84 -16.87
C TYR A 100 10.46 8.00 -15.62
N PHE A 101 11.04 7.61 -14.48
CA PHE A 101 10.31 7.56 -13.21
C PHE A 101 10.29 8.90 -12.47
N ASP A 102 9.19 9.15 -11.74
CA ASP A 102 8.95 10.35 -10.95
C ASP A 102 9.25 10.06 -9.47
N TRP A 103 10.41 10.55 -8.99
CA TRP A 103 10.79 10.38 -7.59
C TRP A 103 9.81 11.06 -6.62
N ALA A 104 9.19 12.18 -7.01
CA ALA A 104 8.21 12.84 -6.14
C ALA A 104 6.96 11.97 -5.95
N LEU A 105 6.58 11.19 -6.98
CA LEU A 105 5.50 10.22 -6.88
C LEU A 105 5.86 9.10 -5.90
N ALA A 106 7.06 8.52 -5.99
CA ALA A 106 7.51 7.48 -5.07
C ALA A 106 7.50 7.97 -3.61
N VAL A 107 7.99 9.19 -3.36
CA VAL A 107 8.00 9.81 -2.02
C VAL A 107 6.60 10.06 -1.49
N VAL A 108 5.68 10.60 -2.29
CA VAL A 108 4.30 10.85 -1.85
C VAL A 108 3.56 9.54 -1.60
N ARG A 109 3.65 8.56 -2.51
CA ARG A 109 3.06 7.22 -2.35
C ARG A 109 3.58 6.54 -1.10
N GLY A 110 4.90 6.47 -0.93
CA GLY A 110 5.53 5.89 0.24
C GLY A 110 5.09 6.58 1.52
N TYR A 111 5.15 7.91 1.58
CA TYR A 111 4.78 8.63 2.80
C TYR A 111 3.29 8.48 3.16
N PHE A 112 2.37 8.65 2.19
CA PHE A 112 0.93 8.51 2.44
C PHE A 112 0.58 7.10 2.92
N TYR A 113 1.12 6.09 2.22
CA TYR A 113 0.88 4.69 2.54
C TYR A 113 1.45 4.30 3.91
N GLU A 114 2.72 4.58 4.16
CA GLU A 114 3.41 4.14 5.37
C GLU A 114 2.89 4.86 6.62
N THR A 115 2.39 6.10 6.46
CA THR A 115 1.67 6.80 7.52
C THR A 115 0.37 6.07 7.88
N TYR A 116 -0.44 5.70 6.87
CA TYR A 116 -1.71 5.02 7.14
C TYR A 116 -1.51 3.58 7.61
N LYS A 117 -0.56 2.85 7.02
CA LYS A 117 -0.19 1.50 7.42
C LYS A 117 0.21 1.47 8.90
N ARG A 118 1.00 2.44 9.39
CA ARG A 118 1.30 2.55 10.83
C ARG A 118 0.03 2.70 11.67
N VAL A 119 -0.91 3.55 11.27
CA VAL A 119 -2.20 3.74 11.96
C VAL A 119 -3.01 2.44 11.99
N LYS A 120 -3.14 1.75 10.84
CA LYS A 120 -3.80 0.44 10.75
C LYS A 120 -3.15 -0.59 11.68
N LEU A 121 -1.83 -0.72 11.61
CA LEU A 121 -1.10 -1.71 12.40
C LEU A 121 -1.26 -1.48 13.91
N ILE A 122 -1.23 -0.21 14.37
CA ILE A 122 -1.49 0.12 15.78
C ILE A 122 -2.89 -0.35 16.18
N SER A 123 -3.90 -0.10 15.34
CA SER A 123 -5.26 -0.61 15.58
C SER A 123 -5.29 -2.13 15.66
N PHE A 124 -4.66 -2.80 14.70
CA PHE A 124 -4.63 -4.26 14.61
C PHE A 124 -3.99 -4.92 15.84
N THR A 125 -3.08 -4.26 16.55
CA THR A 125 -2.50 -4.83 17.79
C THR A 125 -3.52 -5.16 18.87
N ASN A 126 -4.71 -4.55 18.81
CA ASN A 126 -5.84 -4.78 19.72
C ASN A 126 -7.00 -5.53 19.04
N SER A 127 -6.76 -6.11 17.87
CA SER A 127 -7.77 -6.87 17.11
C SER A 127 -8.27 -8.07 17.90
N SER A 128 -9.58 -8.35 17.81
CA SER A 128 -10.18 -9.57 18.35
C SER A 128 -9.73 -10.84 17.60
N TYR A 129 -9.17 -10.69 16.40
CA TYR A 129 -8.53 -11.78 15.67
C TYR A 129 -7.03 -11.85 16.02
N GLU A 130 -6.70 -12.72 16.97
CA GLU A 130 -5.34 -12.83 17.53
C GLU A 130 -4.22 -13.01 16.48
N PRO A 131 -4.40 -13.78 15.38
CA PRO A 131 -3.37 -13.89 14.34
C PRO A 131 -3.04 -12.54 13.67
N LEU A 132 -4.04 -11.69 13.42
CA LEU A 132 -3.82 -10.34 12.89
C LEU A 132 -3.12 -9.45 13.92
N ALA A 133 -3.51 -9.53 15.20
CA ALA A 133 -2.84 -8.78 16.27
C ALA A 133 -1.37 -9.18 16.43
N THR A 134 -1.08 -10.47 16.34
CA THR A 134 0.30 -11.02 16.38
C THR A 134 1.10 -10.54 15.18
N CYS A 135 0.53 -10.62 13.97
CA CYS A 135 1.14 -10.12 12.75
C CYS A 135 1.49 -8.62 12.87
N ALA A 136 0.54 -7.80 13.32
CA ALA A 136 0.75 -6.36 13.46
C ALA A 136 1.87 -6.00 14.46
N LYS A 137 1.92 -6.68 15.62
CA LYS A 137 2.99 -6.51 16.62
C LYS A 137 4.37 -6.84 16.06
N ARG A 138 4.45 -7.81 15.13
CA ARG A 138 5.70 -8.19 14.45
C ARG A 138 6.15 -7.17 13.42
N ILE A 139 5.20 -6.58 12.67
CA ILE A 139 5.46 -5.62 11.58
C ILE A 139 5.83 -4.22 12.11
N LEU A 140 5.18 -3.77 13.19
CA LEU A 140 5.31 -2.39 13.70
C LEU A 140 6.75 -1.90 13.95
N PRO A 141 7.69 -2.69 14.48
CA PRO A 141 9.07 -2.26 14.66
C PRO A 141 9.75 -1.85 13.35
N GLU A 142 9.50 -2.58 12.25
CA GLU A 142 10.04 -2.29 10.92
C GLU A 142 9.38 -1.04 10.33
N GLN A 143 8.05 -0.93 10.48
CA GLN A 143 7.24 0.19 10.00
C GLN A 143 7.75 1.56 10.45
N ARG A 144 8.31 1.65 11.66
CA ARG A 144 8.89 2.89 12.19
C ARG A 144 10.01 3.43 11.31
N TYR A 145 10.87 2.55 10.80
CA TYR A 145 12.01 2.93 9.97
C TYR A 145 11.58 3.31 8.55
N HIS A 146 10.60 2.58 7.99
CA HIS A 146 10.04 2.90 6.68
C HIS A 146 9.46 4.31 6.67
N LEU A 147 8.63 4.63 7.66
CA LEU A 147 8.01 5.95 7.75
C LEU A 147 9.04 7.06 7.97
N ALA A 148 10.06 6.83 8.81
CA ALA A 148 11.12 7.81 9.02
C ALA A 148 11.89 8.15 7.73
N TYR A 149 12.14 7.15 6.88
CA TYR A 149 12.77 7.34 5.58
C TYR A 149 11.93 8.24 4.66
N TRP A 150 10.64 7.92 4.50
CA TRP A 150 9.76 8.70 3.63
C TRP A 150 9.44 10.09 4.19
N GLU A 151 9.35 10.24 5.51
CA GLU A 151 9.18 11.55 6.16
C GLU A 151 10.36 12.47 5.84
N GLU A 152 11.58 11.96 5.92
CA GLU A 152 12.79 12.76 5.63
C GLU A 152 12.84 13.16 4.15
N TRP A 153 12.50 12.26 3.22
CA TRP A 153 12.37 12.61 1.80
C TRP A 153 11.27 13.64 1.52
N MET A 154 10.11 13.47 2.14
CA MET A 154 8.99 14.40 2.06
C MET A 154 9.43 15.79 2.51
N LYS A 155 10.17 15.88 3.63
CA LYS A 155 10.73 17.14 4.14
C LYS A 155 11.76 17.74 3.19
N GLN A 156 12.70 16.95 2.67
CA GLN A 156 13.77 17.43 1.79
C GLN A 156 13.20 18.04 0.50
N LEU A 157 12.31 17.32 -0.19
CA LEU A 157 11.72 17.80 -1.45
C LEU A 157 10.91 19.08 -1.27
N GLN A 158 10.15 19.19 -0.18
CA GLN A 158 9.39 20.41 0.17
C GLN A 158 10.27 21.60 0.56
N GLN A 159 11.55 21.40 0.86
CA GLN A 159 12.51 22.45 1.23
C GLN A 159 13.55 22.73 0.14
N SER A 160 13.54 21.94 -0.93
CA SER A 160 14.50 21.99 -2.03
C SER A 160 14.22 23.14 -3.04
N SER A 161 14.65 22.96 -4.28
CA SER A 161 14.48 23.91 -5.39
C SER A 161 13.00 24.18 -5.71
N PRO A 162 12.68 25.31 -6.38
CA PRO A 162 11.31 25.60 -6.84
C PRO A 162 10.71 24.45 -7.68
N THR A 163 11.51 23.84 -8.55
CA THR A 163 11.08 22.70 -9.38
C THR A 163 10.72 21.48 -8.53
N ALA A 164 11.54 21.13 -7.53
CA ALA A 164 11.26 19.99 -6.64
C ALA A 164 9.99 20.22 -5.81
N LYS A 165 9.81 21.45 -5.29
CA LYS A 165 8.61 21.86 -4.56
C LYS A 165 7.35 21.74 -5.42
N GLU A 166 7.41 22.18 -6.66
CA GLU A 166 6.27 22.10 -7.57
C GLU A 166 5.91 20.65 -7.94
N LYS A 167 6.93 19.81 -8.19
CA LYS A 167 6.72 18.38 -8.45
C LYS A 167 6.05 17.68 -7.28
N ILE A 168 6.55 17.87 -6.05
CA ILE A 168 5.96 17.21 -4.88
C ILE A 168 4.56 17.74 -4.56
N ARG A 169 4.33 19.05 -4.68
CA ARG A 169 2.99 19.64 -4.53
C ARG A 169 1.98 19.03 -5.51
N THR A 170 2.39 18.87 -6.77
CA THR A 170 1.55 18.21 -7.79
C THR A 170 1.20 16.78 -7.40
N ARG A 171 2.16 16.03 -6.87
CA ARG A 171 1.92 14.64 -6.44
C ARG A 171 1.12 14.52 -5.16
N ILE A 172 1.23 15.47 -4.24
CA ILE A 172 0.35 15.57 -3.06
C ILE A 172 -1.10 15.81 -3.50
N GLU A 173 -1.35 16.73 -4.43
CA GLU A 173 -2.71 16.99 -4.94
C GLU A 173 -3.31 15.76 -5.63
N GLU A 174 -2.51 15.06 -6.43
CA GLU A 174 -2.92 13.80 -7.06
C GLU A 174 -3.23 12.71 -6.03
N ALA A 175 -2.33 12.47 -5.08
CA ALA A 175 -2.52 11.48 -4.03
C ALA A 175 -3.78 11.77 -3.20
N TRP A 176 -4.04 13.04 -2.90
CA TRP A 176 -5.23 13.45 -2.17
C TRP A 176 -6.53 13.15 -2.93
N SER A 177 -6.52 13.25 -4.26
CA SER A 177 -7.68 12.90 -5.08
C SER A 177 -7.91 11.40 -5.24
N LEU A 178 -6.90 10.57 -4.95
CA LEU A 178 -6.91 9.13 -5.25
C LEU A 178 -6.78 8.22 -4.01
N SER A 179 -6.52 8.77 -2.83
CA SER A 179 -6.26 7.99 -1.60
C SER A 179 -7.48 7.84 -0.68
N LEU A 180 -8.72 8.05 -1.15
CA LEU A 180 -9.87 7.83 -0.28
C LEU A 180 -10.02 6.35 0.08
N ASP A 181 -9.89 5.46 -0.91
CA ASP A 181 -9.92 4.02 -0.67
C ASP A 181 -8.74 3.53 0.18
N LEU A 182 -7.63 4.28 0.24
CA LEU A 182 -6.55 3.97 1.17
C LEU A 182 -7.05 3.94 2.62
N VAL A 183 -7.92 4.90 2.99
CA VAL A 183 -8.38 5.13 4.37
C VAL A 183 -9.83 4.69 4.63
N ASP A 184 -10.40 3.92 3.71
CA ASP A 184 -11.77 3.37 3.75
C ASP A 184 -11.67 1.83 3.74
N PHE A 185 -12.54 1.16 4.49
CA PHE A 185 -12.53 -0.31 4.60
C PHE A 185 -13.58 -0.98 3.71
N GLY A 186 -14.23 -0.24 2.81
CA GLY A 186 -15.25 -0.72 1.89
C GLY A 186 -16.54 -1.14 2.59
N GLN A 187 -17.32 -1.98 1.92
CA GLN A 187 -18.67 -2.37 2.36
C GLN A 187 -18.72 -3.10 3.72
N TYR A 188 -17.59 -3.61 4.21
CA TYR A 188 -17.51 -4.37 5.46
C TYR A 188 -17.07 -3.53 6.66
N GLU A 189 -16.82 -2.23 6.49
CA GLU A 189 -16.32 -1.33 7.54
C GLU A 189 -17.08 -1.47 8.88
N GLN A 190 -18.41 -1.42 8.84
CA GLN A 190 -19.23 -1.54 10.05
C GLN A 190 -19.09 -2.91 10.73
N THR A 191 -18.97 -3.98 9.94
CA THR A 191 -18.77 -5.33 10.47
C THR A 191 -17.38 -5.47 11.10
N LEU A 192 -16.34 -4.92 10.47
CA LEU A 192 -14.98 -4.94 11.02
C LEU A 192 -14.90 -4.25 12.39
N LEU A 193 -15.61 -3.12 12.56
CA LEU A 193 -15.70 -2.40 13.82
C LEU A 193 -16.46 -3.20 14.90
N ILE A 194 -17.65 -3.70 14.57
CA ILE A 194 -18.50 -4.44 15.54
C ILE A 194 -17.80 -5.70 16.05
N GLU A 195 -17.11 -6.41 15.16
CA GLU A 195 -16.36 -7.62 15.50
C GLU A 195 -15.04 -7.32 16.23
N GLY A 196 -14.66 -6.04 16.35
CA GLY A 196 -13.43 -5.61 17.01
C GLY A 196 -12.17 -5.98 16.25
N TYR A 197 -12.24 -6.14 14.93
CA TYR A 197 -11.06 -6.38 14.10
C TYR A 197 -10.20 -5.13 13.92
N ILE A 198 -10.86 -3.98 13.92
CA ILE A 198 -10.28 -2.64 13.80
C ILE A 198 -10.88 -1.70 14.85
N ASN A 199 -10.21 -0.59 15.12
CA ASN A 199 -10.75 0.53 15.88
C ASN A 199 -11.69 1.36 14.99
N ASP A 200 -12.29 2.41 15.55
CA ASP A 200 -13.18 3.29 14.80
C ASP A 200 -12.52 3.82 13.50
N PRO A 201 -13.09 3.54 12.32
CA PRO A 201 -12.53 3.96 11.03
C PRO A 201 -12.37 5.48 10.89
N ASN A 202 -13.28 6.27 11.45
CA ASN A 202 -13.17 7.72 11.42
C ASN A 202 -12.00 8.18 12.28
N GLU A 203 -11.79 7.60 13.46
CA GLU A 203 -10.62 7.88 14.29
C GLU A 203 -9.31 7.54 13.55
N LEU A 204 -9.24 6.39 12.88
CA LEU A 204 -8.06 6.01 12.08
C LEU A 204 -7.79 7.01 10.96
N LYS A 205 -8.83 7.42 10.24
CA LYS A 205 -8.74 8.46 9.21
C LYS A 205 -8.28 9.80 9.78
N GLN A 206 -8.81 10.24 10.93
CA GLN A 206 -8.39 11.47 11.59
C GLN A 206 -6.94 11.43 12.07
N GLN A 207 -6.48 10.29 12.59
CA GLN A 207 -5.08 10.10 12.97
C GLN A 207 -4.15 10.27 11.76
N TRP A 208 -4.50 9.65 10.62
CA TRP A 208 -3.75 9.79 9.38
C TRP A 208 -3.72 11.24 8.87
N LEU A 209 -4.88 11.90 8.85
CA LEU A 209 -4.98 13.31 8.45
C LEU A 209 -4.11 14.21 9.34
N SER A 210 -4.16 14.02 10.65
CA SER A 210 -3.35 14.76 11.63
C SER A 210 -1.84 14.59 11.39
N GLU A 211 -1.40 13.35 11.15
CA GLU A 211 -0.01 13.04 10.85
C GLU A 211 0.45 13.73 9.56
N LEU A 212 -0.34 13.64 8.48
CA LEU A 212 -0.05 14.32 7.23
C LEU A 212 0.01 15.85 7.42
N GLN A 213 -0.97 16.44 8.10
CA GLN A 213 -1.02 17.89 8.35
C GLN A 213 0.20 18.39 9.13
N SER A 214 0.79 17.55 9.98
CA SER A 214 1.97 17.92 10.77
C SER A 214 3.27 17.98 9.96
N LYS A 215 3.35 17.28 8.82
CA LYS A 215 4.61 17.13 8.03
C LYS A 215 4.52 17.59 6.59
N VAL A 216 3.31 17.66 6.02
CA VAL A 216 3.06 18.03 4.63
C VAL A 216 2.57 19.48 4.57
N LYS A 217 3.34 20.34 3.91
CA LYS A 217 2.98 21.72 3.60
C LYS A 217 1.94 21.76 2.50
N ASP A 218 1.03 22.72 2.61
CA ASP A 218 -0.02 22.98 1.61
C ASP A 218 -0.88 21.74 1.31
N LEU A 219 -1.07 20.87 2.32
CA LEU A 219 -1.97 19.72 2.22
C LEU A 219 -3.39 20.22 1.88
N PRO A 220 -4.08 19.62 0.90
CA PRO A 220 -5.41 20.09 0.51
C PRO A 220 -6.39 20.07 1.69
N THR A 221 -7.22 21.10 1.80
CA THR A 221 -8.23 21.24 2.86
C THR A 221 -9.61 20.73 2.45
N ARG A 222 -9.80 20.47 1.15
CA ARG A 222 -11.02 19.87 0.62
C ARG A 222 -11.17 18.42 1.10
N PRO A 223 -12.40 17.91 1.25
CA PRO A 223 -12.60 16.49 1.55
C PRO A 223 -11.91 15.58 0.52
N LEU A 224 -11.52 14.39 0.98
CA LEU A 224 -11.16 13.30 0.07
C LEU A 224 -12.42 12.89 -0.71
N GLU A 225 -12.27 12.63 -2.00
CA GLU A 225 -13.36 12.23 -2.89
C GLU A 225 -13.05 10.86 -3.51
N GLN A 226 -14.08 10.05 -3.74
CA GLN A 226 -13.94 8.74 -4.37
C GLN A 226 -14.05 8.91 -5.89
N VAL A 227 -12.92 8.81 -6.60
CA VAL A 227 -12.94 8.73 -8.08
C VAL A 227 -13.14 7.29 -8.54
N LYS A 228 -12.48 6.34 -7.87
CA LYS A 228 -12.52 4.90 -8.13
C LYS A 228 -12.20 4.18 -6.82
N ASN A 229 -12.79 2.99 -6.57
CA ASN A 229 -12.62 2.29 -5.30
C ASN A 229 -11.98 0.90 -5.44
N GLY A 230 -10.67 0.82 -5.18
CA GLY A 230 -9.93 -0.44 -5.24
C GLY A 230 -10.35 -1.44 -4.17
N ARG A 231 -10.90 -0.99 -3.02
CA ARG A 231 -11.50 -1.91 -2.02
C ARG A 231 -12.71 -2.66 -2.58
N ASN A 232 -13.35 -2.16 -3.63
CA ASN A 232 -14.48 -2.80 -4.30
C ASN A 232 -14.07 -3.50 -5.62
N GLY A 233 -12.77 -3.65 -5.89
CA GLY A 233 -12.25 -4.27 -7.12
C GLY A 233 -12.32 -3.36 -8.35
N GLU A 234 -12.54 -2.06 -8.16
CA GLU A 234 -12.49 -1.09 -9.24
C GLU A 234 -11.05 -0.57 -9.38
N HIS A 235 -10.36 -0.99 -10.43
CA HIS A 235 -8.94 -0.67 -10.62
C HIS A 235 -8.64 -0.04 -11.98
N THR A 236 -7.48 0.58 -12.11
CA THR A 236 -7.01 1.17 -13.35
C THR A 236 -6.27 0.14 -14.20
N LYS A 237 -5.95 0.52 -15.45
CA LYS A 237 -5.12 -0.29 -16.33
C LYS A 237 -3.73 -0.54 -15.74
N ASP A 238 -3.22 0.36 -14.89
CA ASP A 238 -1.91 0.22 -14.27
C ASP A 238 -1.82 -1.07 -13.43
N LEU A 239 -2.93 -1.51 -12.80
CA LEU A 239 -2.97 -2.78 -12.09
C LEU A 239 -2.94 -3.97 -13.04
N ASP A 240 -3.71 -3.96 -14.13
CA ASP A 240 -3.71 -5.06 -15.10
C ASP A 240 -2.31 -5.28 -15.70
N ASP A 241 -1.61 -4.17 -15.99
CA ASP A 241 -0.23 -4.19 -16.49
C ASP A 241 0.73 -4.73 -15.42
N ALA A 242 0.62 -4.24 -14.18
CA ALA A 242 1.44 -4.74 -13.06
C ALA A 242 1.24 -6.24 -12.82
N LEU A 243 0.00 -6.72 -12.80
CA LEU A 243 -0.30 -8.15 -12.59
C LEU A 243 0.21 -9.01 -13.74
N THR A 244 0.20 -8.49 -14.97
CA THR A 244 0.75 -9.20 -16.13
C THR A 244 2.24 -9.45 -15.94
N THR A 245 3.02 -8.43 -15.57
CA THR A 245 4.46 -8.56 -15.29
C THR A 245 4.72 -9.41 -14.04
N LEU A 246 4.03 -9.13 -12.93
CA LEU A 246 4.21 -9.81 -11.64
C LEU A 246 3.98 -11.33 -11.72
N SER A 247 3.08 -11.77 -12.59
CA SER A 247 2.74 -13.19 -12.74
C SER A 247 3.35 -13.84 -13.98
N GLU A 248 4.19 -13.12 -14.75
CA GLU A 248 4.72 -13.60 -16.03
C GLU A 248 5.45 -14.94 -15.87
N VAL A 249 6.47 -14.99 -15.00
CA VAL A 249 7.27 -16.20 -14.75
C VAL A 249 6.41 -17.32 -14.15
N TYR A 250 5.57 -16.98 -13.17
CA TYR A 250 4.68 -17.96 -12.52
C TYR A 250 3.77 -18.66 -13.53
N ARG A 251 3.21 -17.90 -14.49
CA ARG A 251 2.32 -18.45 -15.53
C ARG A 251 3.02 -19.35 -16.53
N THR A 252 4.36 -19.33 -16.61
CA THR A 252 5.10 -20.23 -17.51
C THR A 252 5.05 -21.68 -17.03
N ASP A 253 5.04 -21.91 -15.71
CA ASP A 253 4.88 -23.24 -15.11
C ASP A 253 4.27 -23.13 -13.70
N PRO A 254 2.92 -23.15 -13.57
CA PRO A 254 2.24 -23.01 -12.29
C PRO A 254 2.46 -24.17 -11.30
N VAL A 255 3.01 -25.32 -11.76
CA VAL A 255 3.28 -26.49 -10.90
C VAL A 255 4.75 -26.61 -10.50
N ALA A 256 5.61 -25.72 -11.00
CA ALA A 256 7.01 -25.67 -10.63
C ALA A 256 7.20 -25.27 -9.16
N GLN A 257 8.28 -25.77 -8.55
CA GLN A 257 8.75 -25.34 -7.22
C GLN A 257 9.96 -24.42 -7.39
N TRP A 258 9.89 -23.23 -6.79
CA TRP A 258 10.89 -22.16 -6.89
C TRP A 258 11.57 -21.89 -5.55
#